data_AF-A0A7W5BF93-F1
#
_entry.id   AF-A0A7W5BF93-F1
#
_cell.length_a   1.000
_cell.length_b   1.000
_cell.length_c   1.000
_cell.angle_alpha   90.00
_cell.angle_beta   90.00
_cell.angle_gamma   90.00
#
_symmetry.space_group_name_H-M   'P 1'
#
loop_
_entity.id
_entity.type
_entity.pdbx_description
1 polymer ?
#
loop_
_entity_poly.entity_id
_entity_poly.type
_entity_poly.pdbx_seq_one_letter_code
_entity_poly.pdbx_strand_id
1 'polypeptide(L)'
;MSITSIKKRARAGTLEVEHLLKEANYPDETLAAALEELSTELQWHTFDAQKNEPLYVPLATWAKVVSTYCREGFDGLIRLCAEPELPTFVLALFEELRTKEALDALMTAFGSYISEPCRDCEMSARLAATLNLMLSFKPSADADASQAAELRAFLRSLYSGARDDHQRSLALLALRGIGDEDSAKFALAQSLDDPWQEVPKLVAKHIRNACAPPRKVSVSPAPSSIECSASP
;
A
#
# COMPACT_ATOMS: atom_id res chain seq x y z
N MET A 1 18.39 1.01 8.47
CA MET A 1 19.84 0.91 8.21
C MET A 1 20.51 2.10 8.90
N SER A 2 21.82 2.37 8.72
CA SER A 2 22.43 3.56 9.33
C SER A 2 22.53 4.70 8.32
N ILE A 3 22.43 5.93 8.79
CA ILE A 3 22.66 7.16 7.99
C ILE A 3 24.01 7.10 7.27
N THR A 4 25.03 6.50 7.91
CA THR A 4 26.34 6.25 7.30
C THR A 4 26.25 5.45 6.00
N SER A 5 25.37 4.45 5.95
CA SER A 5 25.14 3.64 4.74
C SER A 5 24.46 4.45 3.64
N ILE A 6 23.49 5.30 3.99
CA ILE A 6 22.83 6.22 3.03
C ILE A 6 23.86 7.19 2.43
N LYS A 7 24.67 7.85 3.26
CA LYS A 7 25.75 8.76 2.80
C LYS A 7 26.75 8.04 1.89
N LYS A 8 27.13 6.79 2.23
CA LYS A 8 28.05 5.98 1.41
C LYS A 8 27.45 5.65 0.04
N ARG A 9 26.21 5.19 0.00
CA ARG A 9 25.52 4.84 -1.27
C ARG A 9 25.29 6.05 -2.14
N ALA A 10 24.91 7.17 -1.55
CA ALA A 10 24.70 8.43 -2.25
C ALA A 10 25.97 8.86 -3.02
N ARG A 11 27.11 8.91 -2.33
CA ARG A 11 28.40 9.30 -2.93
C ARG A 11 28.95 8.26 -3.91
N ALA A 12 28.55 7.00 -3.78
CA ALA A 12 28.91 5.94 -4.71
C ALA A 12 27.98 5.87 -5.95
N GLY A 13 26.91 6.67 -6.00
CA GLY A 13 25.92 6.62 -7.08
C GLY A 13 25.07 5.34 -7.07
N THR A 14 24.97 4.65 -5.93
CA THR A 14 24.22 3.38 -5.77
C THR A 14 23.05 3.52 -4.79
N LEU A 15 22.57 4.75 -4.58
CA LEU A 15 21.38 5.01 -3.77
C LEU A 15 20.14 4.84 -4.64
N GLU A 16 19.19 4.07 -4.15
CA GLU A 16 17.91 3.80 -4.81
C GLU A 16 16.76 4.25 -3.91
N VAL A 17 15.58 4.46 -4.49
CA VAL A 17 14.39 4.94 -3.79
C VAL A 17 14.00 4.02 -2.64
N GLU A 18 14.11 2.72 -2.85
CA GLU A 18 13.80 1.67 -1.89
C GLU A 18 14.68 1.77 -0.64
N HIS A 19 15.89 2.32 -0.75
CA HIS A 19 16.72 2.60 0.41
C HIS A 19 16.10 3.72 1.25
N LEU A 20 15.62 4.79 0.61
CA LEU A 20 14.99 5.92 1.30
C LEU A 20 13.68 5.52 1.98
N LEU A 21 12.83 4.78 1.25
CA LEU A 21 11.55 4.29 1.77
C LEU A 21 11.75 3.36 2.98
N LYS A 22 12.71 2.43 2.90
CA LYS A 22 13.01 1.52 4.02
C LYS A 22 13.46 2.27 5.27
N GLU A 23 14.29 3.30 5.13
CA GLU A 23 14.71 4.12 6.28
C GLU A 23 13.56 4.92 6.88
N ALA A 24 12.55 5.30 6.08
CA ALA A 24 11.39 6.02 6.58
C ALA A 24 10.57 5.21 7.60
N ASN A 25 10.70 3.89 7.68
CA ASN A 25 10.09 3.08 8.76
C ASN A 25 10.63 3.43 10.16
N TYR A 26 11.77 4.12 10.24
CA TYR A 26 12.38 4.58 11.48
C TYR A 26 12.60 6.10 11.38
N PRO A 27 11.52 6.90 11.41
CA PRO A 27 11.61 8.34 11.16
C PRO A 27 12.52 9.00 12.21
N ASP A 28 13.46 9.81 11.74
CA ASP A 28 14.46 10.48 12.56
C ASP A 28 14.85 11.84 11.95
N GLU A 29 14.91 12.87 12.79
CA GLU A 29 15.36 14.22 12.41
C GLU A 29 16.76 14.19 11.81
N THR A 30 17.64 13.31 12.29
CA THR A 30 19.01 13.22 11.76
C THR A 30 19.06 12.59 10.37
N LEU A 31 18.12 11.70 10.05
CA LEU A 31 17.91 11.20 8.68
C LEU A 31 17.40 12.33 7.77
N ALA A 32 16.41 13.09 8.22
CA ALA A 32 15.86 14.23 7.46
C ALA A 32 16.96 15.23 7.07
N ALA A 33 17.77 15.66 8.06
CA ALA A 33 18.89 16.57 7.83
C ALA A 33 19.94 15.98 6.87
N ALA A 34 20.26 14.69 6.99
CA ALA A 34 21.23 14.04 6.11
C ALA A 34 20.74 13.94 4.66
N LEU A 35 19.44 13.71 4.44
CA LEU A 35 18.88 13.65 3.08
C LEU A 35 18.89 15.02 2.39
N GLU A 36 18.63 16.10 3.12
CA GLU A 36 18.68 17.46 2.59
C GLU A 36 20.09 17.94 2.31
N GLU A 37 21.03 17.61 3.21
CA GLU A 37 22.46 17.84 3.00
C GLU A 37 22.93 17.13 1.72
N LEU A 38 22.64 15.84 1.57
CA LEU A 38 23.02 15.05 0.40
C LEU A 38 22.35 15.55 -0.89
N SER A 39 21.06 15.90 -0.82
CA SER A 39 20.33 16.44 -1.97
C SER A 39 20.98 17.73 -2.49
N THR A 40 21.48 18.56 -1.58
CA THR A 40 22.18 19.81 -1.92
C THR A 40 23.61 19.55 -2.38
N GLU A 41 24.38 18.74 -1.64
CA GLU A 41 25.78 18.37 -1.92
C GLU A 41 25.92 17.75 -3.32
N LEU A 42 25.04 16.80 -3.64
CA LEU A 42 25.09 16.02 -4.87
C LEU A 42 24.20 16.58 -5.98
N GLN A 43 23.59 17.76 -5.74
CA GLN A 43 22.71 18.45 -6.68
C GLN A 43 21.63 17.51 -7.24
N TRP A 44 21.01 16.71 -6.37
CA TRP A 44 19.93 15.84 -6.80
C TRP A 44 18.84 16.66 -7.46
N HIS A 45 18.36 16.15 -8.57
CA HIS A 45 17.34 16.82 -9.34
C HIS A 45 15.95 16.53 -8.73
N THR A 46 15.02 17.45 -8.96
CA THR A 46 13.59 17.30 -8.64
C THR A 46 12.82 16.68 -9.82
N PHE A 47 11.59 16.23 -9.58
CA PHE A 47 10.74 15.68 -10.63
C PHE A 47 10.56 16.63 -11.83
N ASP A 48 10.36 17.92 -11.57
CA ASP A 48 10.19 18.96 -12.60
C ASP A 48 11.42 19.26 -13.46
N ALA A 49 12.63 19.02 -12.93
CA ALA A 49 13.86 19.49 -13.57
C ALA A 49 14.22 18.73 -14.86
N GLN A 50 13.77 17.48 -15.03
CA GLN A 50 14.20 16.60 -16.12
C GLN A 50 13.08 15.66 -16.62
N LYS A 51 11.83 16.16 -16.70
CA LYS A 51 10.66 15.37 -17.17
C LYS A 51 10.83 14.67 -18.54
N ASN A 52 11.82 15.06 -19.34
CA ASN A 52 12.06 14.52 -20.69
C ASN A 52 13.16 13.45 -20.76
N GLU A 53 13.79 13.06 -19.64
CA GLU A 53 14.81 12.01 -19.61
C GLU A 53 14.21 10.65 -19.17
N PRO A 54 14.25 9.61 -20.03
CA PRO A 54 13.47 8.38 -19.83
C PRO A 54 13.96 7.44 -18.72
N LEU A 55 15.09 7.73 -18.07
CA LEU A 55 15.70 6.88 -17.02
C LEU A 55 16.18 7.73 -15.83
N TYR A 56 15.34 8.66 -15.40
CA TYR A 56 15.68 9.62 -14.37
C TYR A 56 14.91 9.34 -13.07
N VAL A 57 15.63 9.28 -11.95
CA VAL A 57 15.06 9.12 -10.60
C VAL A 57 15.12 10.47 -9.89
N PRO A 58 13.98 11.07 -9.52
CA PRO A 58 13.93 12.38 -8.85
C PRO A 58 14.28 12.27 -7.37
N LEU A 59 15.54 11.97 -7.08
CA LEU A 59 16.03 11.72 -5.73
C LEU A 59 15.79 12.93 -4.79
N ALA A 60 15.81 14.16 -5.27
CA ALA A 60 15.48 15.31 -4.42
C ALA A 60 14.00 15.34 -4.02
N THR A 61 13.10 14.91 -4.91
CA THR A 61 11.68 14.79 -4.59
C THR A 61 11.44 13.69 -3.56
N TRP A 62 12.10 12.53 -3.71
CA TRP A 62 12.04 11.47 -2.70
C TRP A 62 12.63 11.90 -1.36
N ALA A 63 13.78 12.59 -1.39
CA ALA A 63 14.42 13.14 -0.20
C ALA A 63 13.49 14.12 0.53
N LYS A 64 12.82 15.03 -0.20
CA LYS A 64 11.82 15.95 0.35
C LYS A 64 10.68 15.20 1.05
N VAL A 65 10.09 14.21 0.39
CA VAL A 65 8.95 13.46 0.95
C VAL A 65 9.35 12.73 2.23
N VAL A 66 10.50 12.03 2.21
CA VAL A 66 10.98 11.29 3.39
C VAL A 66 11.43 12.23 4.49
N SER A 67 12.13 13.33 4.19
CA SER A 67 12.56 14.30 5.20
C SER A 67 11.36 14.98 5.86
N THR A 68 10.34 15.38 5.08
CA THR A 68 9.09 15.91 5.62
C THR A 68 8.40 14.91 6.54
N TYR A 69 8.29 13.63 6.16
CA TYR A 69 7.71 12.62 7.05
C TYR A 69 8.51 12.45 8.35
N CYS A 70 9.84 12.44 8.26
CA CYS A 70 10.70 12.27 9.44
C CYS A 70 10.52 13.41 10.46
N ARG A 71 10.24 14.64 10.01
CA ARG A 71 10.08 15.81 10.90
C ARG A 71 8.65 16.02 11.37
N GLU A 72 7.71 15.86 10.45
CA GLU A 72 6.33 16.32 10.62
C GLU A 72 5.33 15.15 10.70
N GLY A 73 5.81 13.92 10.57
CA GLY A 73 4.99 12.73 10.55
C GLY A 73 3.96 12.74 9.43
N PHE A 74 2.81 12.14 9.71
CA PHE A 74 1.72 12.02 8.74
C PHE A 74 1.09 13.36 8.36
N ASP A 75 1.07 14.35 9.26
CA ASP A 75 0.56 15.69 8.95
C ASP A 75 1.39 16.37 7.85
N GLY A 76 2.70 16.15 7.86
CA GLY A 76 3.59 16.60 6.78
C GLY A 76 3.22 15.96 5.44
N LEU A 77 2.97 14.65 5.42
CA LEU A 77 2.58 13.93 4.21
C LEU A 77 1.22 14.38 3.66
N ILE A 78 0.24 14.61 4.54
CA ILE A 78 -1.08 15.14 4.16
C ILE A 78 -0.91 16.50 3.50
N ARG A 79 -0.07 17.38 4.07
CA ARG A 79 0.21 18.69 3.49
C ARG A 79 0.90 18.60 2.13
N LEU A 80 1.87 17.69 1.96
CA LEU A 80 2.54 17.51 0.66
C LEU A 80 1.57 17.08 -0.46
N CYS A 81 0.48 16.40 -0.13
CA CYS A 81 -0.53 16.02 -1.13
C CYS A 81 -1.27 17.22 -1.76
N ALA A 82 -1.16 18.42 -1.18
CA ALA A 82 -1.67 19.64 -1.79
C ALA A 82 -0.78 20.17 -2.93
N GLU A 83 0.47 19.72 -3.03
CA GLU A 83 1.37 20.06 -4.13
C GLU A 83 1.08 19.14 -5.33
N PRO A 84 0.80 19.64 -6.54
CA PRO A 84 0.29 18.82 -7.66
C PRO A 84 1.13 17.59 -8.02
N GLU A 85 2.43 17.60 -7.76
CA GLU A 85 3.38 16.58 -8.24
C GLU A 85 3.73 15.53 -7.19
N LEU A 86 3.45 15.81 -5.93
CA LEU A 86 3.88 14.99 -4.80
C LEU A 86 2.95 13.83 -4.40
N PRO A 87 1.62 13.82 -4.68
CA PRO A 87 0.72 12.75 -4.25
C PRO A 87 1.21 11.36 -4.62
N THR A 88 1.78 11.21 -5.81
CA THR A 88 2.37 9.96 -6.29
C THR A 88 3.50 9.45 -5.39
N PHE A 89 4.39 10.33 -4.95
CA PHE A 89 5.52 9.99 -4.09
C PHE A 89 5.06 9.68 -2.68
N VAL A 90 4.06 10.43 -2.20
CA VAL A 90 3.44 10.20 -0.89
C VAL A 90 2.72 8.84 -0.85
N LEU A 91 1.99 8.47 -1.91
CA LEU A 91 1.36 7.14 -2.03
C LEU A 91 2.37 6.00 -1.94
N ALA A 92 3.52 6.14 -2.60
CA ALA A 92 4.58 5.12 -2.53
C ALA A 92 5.20 5.02 -1.12
N LEU A 93 5.27 6.11 -0.37
CA LEU A 93 5.69 6.05 1.03
C LEU A 93 4.63 5.38 1.92
N PHE A 94 3.33 5.66 1.71
CA PHE A 94 2.27 4.92 2.41
C PHE A 94 2.30 3.43 2.11
N GLU A 95 2.61 3.06 0.86
CA GLU A 95 2.82 1.67 0.45
C GLU A 95 3.95 1.00 1.23
N GLU A 96 5.02 1.70 1.59
CA GLU A 96 6.10 1.11 2.38
C GLU A 96 5.71 0.98 3.86
N LEU A 97 5.06 2.00 4.44
CA LEU A 97 4.79 2.08 5.88
C LEU A 97 3.74 1.05 6.36
N ARG A 98 2.64 0.89 5.61
CA ARG A 98 1.58 -0.11 5.86
C ARG A 98 1.08 -0.22 7.32
N THR A 99 1.01 0.89 8.05
CA THR A 99 0.43 0.92 9.42
C THR A 99 -1.02 1.43 9.40
N LYS A 100 -1.74 1.28 10.52
CA LYS A 100 -3.08 1.86 10.71
C LYS A 100 -3.05 3.39 10.54
N GLU A 101 -2.05 4.04 11.12
CA GLU A 101 -1.86 5.49 11.05
C GLU A 101 -1.56 5.95 9.62
N ALA A 102 -0.78 5.16 8.86
CA ALA A 102 -0.54 5.41 7.44
C ALA A 102 -1.84 5.31 6.62
N LEU A 103 -2.70 4.34 6.92
CA LEU A 103 -4.01 4.22 6.27
C LEU A 103 -4.92 5.41 6.62
N ASP A 104 -4.95 5.83 7.88
CA ASP A 104 -5.75 6.98 8.35
C ASP A 104 -5.31 8.28 7.65
N ALA A 105 -3.99 8.49 7.54
CA ALA A 105 -3.41 9.62 6.85
C ALA A 105 -3.70 9.60 5.34
N LEU A 106 -3.62 8.43 4.71
CA LEU A 106 -3.97 8.25 3.30
C LEU A 106 -5.45 8.57 3.05
N MET A 107 -6.37 8.05 3.87
CA MET A 107 -7.80 8.35 3.73
C MET A 107 -8.07 9.85 3.91
N THR A 108 -7.36 10.50 4.82
CA THR A 108 -7.45 11.96 5.03
C THR A 108 -6.94 12.73 3.82
N ALA A 109 -5.73 12.43 3.34
CA ALA A 109 -5.10 13.13 2.23
C ALA A 109 -5.85 12.95 0.90
N PHE A 110 -6.42 11.77 0.68
CA PHE A 110 -7.06 11.38 -0.58
C PHE A 110 -8.59 11.32 -0.49
N GLY A 111 -9.20 11.84 0.57
CA GLY A 111 -10.65 11.72 0.83
C GLY A 111 -11.54 12.20 -0.32
N SER A 112 -11.12 13.24 -1.06
CA SER A 112 -11.88 13.71 -2.22
C SER A 112 -11.89 12.71 -3.39
N TYR A 113 -10.81 11.95 -3.60
CA TYR A 113 -10.73 10.89 -4.61
C TYR A 113 -11.46 9.62 -4.16
N ILE A 114 -11.52 9.38 -2.85
CA ILE A 114 -12.32 8.29 -2.25
C ILE A 114 -13.81 8.56 -2.42
N SER A 115 -14.23 9.81 -2.16
CA SER A 115 -15.63 10.23 -2.26
C SER A 115 -16.10 10.36 -3.71
N GLU A 116 -15.24 10.84 -4.62
CA GLU A 116 -15.57 11.07 -6.03
C GLU A 116 -14.52 10.46 -6.99
N PRO A 117 -14.51 9.13 -7.17
CA PRO A 117 -13.43 8.44 -7.91
C PRO A 117 -13.33 8.82 -9.39
N CYS A 118 -14.43 9.27 -9.98
CA CYS A 118 -14.48 9.71 -11.37
C CYS A 118 -13.88 11.10 -11.60
N ARG A 119 -13.59 11.86 -10.52
CA ARG A 119 -12.94 13.18 -10.61
C ARG A 119 -11.58 13.08 -11.29
N ASP A 120 -10.83 12.05 -10.93
CA ASP A 120 -9.54 11.70 -11.51
C ASP A 120 -9.37 10.18 -11.46
N CYS A 121 -9.83 9.50 -12.51
CA CYS A 121 -9.77 8.05 -12.60
C CYS A 121 -8.34 7.50 -12.50
N GLU A 122 -7.33 8.26 -12.93
CA GLU A 122 -5.93 7.82 -12.92
C GLU A 122 -5.38 7.85 -11.49
N MET A 123 -5.58 8.96 -10.78
CA MET A 123 -5.21 9.06 -9.37
C MET A 123 -5.98 8.06 -8.50
N SER A 124 -7.28 7.89 -8.73
CA SER A 124 -8.09 6.90 -8.01
C SER A 124 -7.67 5.46 -8.31
N ALA A 125 -7.28 5.14 -9.54
CA ALA A 125 -6.71 3.83 -9.86
C ALA A 125 -5.36 3.59 -9.16
N ARG A 126 -4.51 4.61 -9.09
CA ARG A 126 -3.25 4.56 -8.34
C ARG A 126 -3.48 4.37 -6.85
N LEU A 127 -4.46 5.07 -6.28
CA LEU A 127 -4.90 4.91 -4.90
C LEU A 127 -5.38 3.48 -4.63
N ALA A 128 -6.15 2.88 -5.54
CA ALA A 128 -6.56 1.48 -5.44
C ALA A 128 -5.35 0.52 -5.45
N ALA A 129 -4.36 0.77 -6.30
CA ALA A 129 -3.11 -0.01 -6.32
C ALA A 129 -2.36 0.08 -4.98
N THR A 130 -2.21 1.29 -4.42
CA THR A 130 -1.60 1.51 -3.10
C THR A 130 -2.37 0.79 -1.99
N LEU A 131 -3.70 0.91 -1.97
CA LEU A 131 -4.56 0.21 -1.01
C LEU A 131 -4.42 -1.31 -1.10
N ASN A 132 -4.36 -1.87 -2.31
CA ASN A 132 -4.10 -3.30 -2.48
C ASN A 132 -2.77 -3.71 -1.83
N LEU A 133 -1.72 -2.92 -2.00
CA LEU A 133 -0.40 -3.23 -1.44
C LEU A 133 -0.36 -3.08 0.09
N MET A 134 -1.05 -2.06 0.62
CA MET A 134 -1.15 -1.83 2.07
C MET A 134 -2.03 -2.86 2.78
N LEU A 135 -3.11 -3.35 2.15
CA LEU A 135 -4.14 -4.15 2.84
C LEU A 135 -4.06 -5.64 2.53
N SER A 136 -3.56 -6.04 1.35
CA SER A 136 -3.63 -7.44 0.90
C SER A 136 -2.37 -8.27 1.22
N PHE A 137 -1.26 -7.64 1.61
CA PHE A 137 0.03 -8.32 1.81
C PHE A 137 0.63 -7.99 3.18
N LYS A 138 1.27 -8.97 3.82
CA LYS A 138 1.89 -8.79 5.14
C LYS A 138 3.27 -8.12 5.04
N PRO A 139 3.64 -7.23 5.99
CA PRO A 139 2.76 -6.63 7.01
C PRO A 139 1.68 -5.78 6.33
N SER A 140 0.45 -5.87 6.82
CA SER A 140 -0.71 -5.17 6.26
C SER A 140 -1.23 -4.15 7.26
N ALA A 141 -1.71 -3.02 6.76
CA ALA A 141 -2.43 -2.05 7.57
C ALA A 141 -3.72 -2.69 8.10
N ASP A 142 -4.08 -2.36 9.34
CA ASP A 142 -5.38 -2.72 9.90
C ASP A 142 -6.41 -1.68 9.46
N ALA A 143 -7.57 -2.13 8.98
CA ALA A 143 -8.66 -1.26 8.59
C ALA A 143 -9.86 -1.59 9.48
N ASP A 144 -10.38 -0.60 10.20
CA ASP A 144 -11.57 -0.84 11.00
C ASP A 144 -12.82 -1.06 10.11
N ALA A 145 -13.91 -1.49 10.72
CA ALA A 145 -15.14 -1.82 9.98
C ALA A 145 -15.70 -0.63 9.19
N SER A 146 -15.56 0.60 9.70
CA SER A 146 -16.01 1.81 9.03
C SER A 146 -15.13 2.11 7.82
N GLN A 147 -13.81 2.08 8.00
CA GLN A 147 -12.84 2.28 6.93
C GLN A 147 -13.00 1.23 5.83
N ALA A 148 -13.14 -0.04 6.21
CA ALA A 148 -13.36 -1.12 5.26
C ALA A 148 -14.67 -0.93 4.47
N ALA A 149 -15.73 -0.41 5.09
CA ALA A 149 -16.98 -0.11 4.39
C ALA A 149 -16.82 1.04 3.38
N GLU A 150 -16.18 2.13 3.78
CA GLU A 150 -15.90 3.28 2.93
C GLU A 150 -15.02 2.90 1.73
N LEU A 151 -13.92 2.18 1.97
CA LEU A 151 -13.01 1.72 0.93
C LEU A 151 -13.68 0.72 -0.02
N ARG A 152 -14.57 -0.16 0.47
CA ARG A 152 -15.38 -1.03 -0.42
C ARG A 152 -16.29 -0.21 -1.34
N ALA A 153 -16.94 0.83 -0.82
CA ALA A 153 -17.81 1.70 -1.61
C ALA A 153 -17.00 2.47 -2.68
N PHE A 154 -15.85 3.03 -2.28
CA PHE A 154 -14.88 3.65 -3.17
C PHE A 154 -14.49 2.73 -4.33
N LEU A 155 -14.05 1.50 -4.04
CA LEU A 155 -13.54 0.58 -5.05
C LEU A 155 -14.64 0.12 -6.03
N ARG A 156 -15.88 -0.06 -5.56
CA ARG A 156 -17.02 -0.37 -6.44
C ARG A 156 -17.39 0.81 -7.34
N SER A 157 -17.32 2.03 -6.81
CA SER A 157 -17.55 3.26 -7.57
C SER A 157 -16.48 3.45 -8.64
N LEU A 158 -15.20 3.29 -8.27
CA LEU A 158 -14.07 3.31 -9.20
C LEU A 158 -14.22 2.24 -10.29
N TYR A 159 -14.56 1.00 -9.94
CA TYR A 159 -14.78 -0.07 -10.91
C TYR A 159 -15.84 0.32 -11.95
N SER A 160 -16.94 0.92 -11.51
CA SER A 160 -18.05 1.33 -12.37
C SER A 160 -17.68 2.49 -13.30
N GLY A 161 -16.84 3.41 -12.82
CA GLY A 161 -16.36 4.59 -13.57
C GLY A 161 -15.02 4.39 -14.31
N ALA A 162 -14.40 3.22 -14.21
CA ALA A 162 -13.10 2.92 -14.79
C ALA A 162 -13.14 2.96 -16.33
N ARG A 163 -12.05 3.45 -16.93
CA ARG A 163 -11.93 3.65 -18.39
C ARG A 163 -11.55 2.37 -19.14
N ASP A 164 -10.86 1.47 -18.47
CA ASP A 164 -10.34 0.23 -19.03
C ASP A 164 -10.29 -0.88 -17.97
N ASP A 165 -10.00 -2.10 -18.42
CA ASP A 165 -9.97 -3.28 -17.58
C ASP A 165 -8.75 -3.34 -16.65
N HIS A 166 -7.70 -2.58 -16.93
CA HIS A 166 -6.58 -2.42 -16.00
C HIS A 166 -7.02 -1.64 -14.75
N GLN A 167 -7.72 -0.53 -14.91
CA GLN A 167 -8.27 0.22 -13.78
C GLN A 167 -9.31 -0.60 -13.00
N ARG A 168 -10.18 -1.34 -13.71
CA ARG A 168 -11.13 -2.27 -13.08
C ARG A 168 -10.43 -3.36 -12.29
N SER A 169 -9.35 -3.93 -12.83
CA SER A 169 -8.59 -4.98 -12.14
C SER A 169 -7.93 -4.46 -10.86
N LEU A 170 -7.38 -3.24 -10.86
CA LEU A 170 -6.84 -2.60 -9.66
C LEU A 170 -7.91 -2.42 -8.58
N ALA A 171 -9.11 -1.98 -8.95
CA ALA A 171 -10.23 -1.85 -8.02
C ALA A 171 -10.63 -3.20 -7.40
N LEU A 172 -10.71 -4.26 -8.22
CA LEU A 172 -11.01 -5.61 -7.74
C LEU A 172 -9.90 -6.16 -6.84
N LEU A 173 -8.63 -5.98 -7.21
CA LEU A 173 -7.49 -6.48 -6.44
C LEU A 173 -7.46 -5.86 -5.04
N ALA A 174 -7.74 -4.57 -4.91
CA ALA A 174 -7.79 -3.90 -3.61
C ALA A 174 -8.90 -4.42 -2.69
N LEU A 175 -10.01 -4.93 -3.23
CA LEU A 175 -11.06 -5.59 -2.43
C LEU A 175 -10.55 -6.84 -1.71
N ARG A 176 -9.41 -7.40 -2.10
CA ARG A 176 -8.83 -8.59 -1.45
C ARG A 176 -8.57 -8.38 0.05
N GLY A 177 -8.07 -7.22 0.43
CA GLY A 177 -7.67 -6.93 1.81
C GLY A 177 -8.82 -6.55 2.75
N ILE A 178 -9.93 -6.03 2.20
CA ILE A 178 -11.04 -5.43 2.97
C ILE A 178 -12.43 -5.94 2.54
N GLY A 179 -12.46 -6.90 1.63
CA GLY A 179 -13.68 -7.44 1.05
C GLY A 179 -14.46 -8.31 2.02
N ASP A 180 -15.76 -8.29 1.85
CA ASP A 180 -16.75 -9.15 2.51
C ASP A 180 -17.43 -10.08 1.50
N GLU A 181 -18.37 -10.91 1.96
CA GLU A 181 -19.09 -11.85 1.09
C GLU A 181 -19.78 -11.14 -0.09
N ASP A 182 -20.31 -9.93 0.11
CA ASP A 182 -20.91 -9.17 -0.98
C ASP A 182 -19.87 -8.65 -1.98
N SER A 183 -18.67 -8.31 -1.53
CA SER A 183 -17.54 -7.99 -2.40
C SER A 183 -17.07 -9.21 -3.19
N ALA A 184 -17.12 -10.42 -2.61
CA ALA A 184 -16.83 -11.66 -3.33
C ALA A 184 -17.88 -11.96 -4.41
N LYS A 185 -19.17 -11.78 -4.11
CA LYS A 185 -20.25 -11.92 -5.11
C LYS A 185 -20.11 -10.88 -6.22
N PHE A 186 -19.86 -9.62 -5.85
CA PHE A 186 -19.63 -8.54 -6.79
C PHE A 186 -18.50 -8.88 -7.74
N ALA A 187 -17.33 -9.29 -7.22
CA ALA A 187 -16.18 -9.67 -8.03
C ALA A 187 -16.51 -10.80 -9.01
N LEU A 188 -17.18 -11.88 -8.58
CA LEU A 188 -17.53 -13.01 -9.46
C LEU A 188 -18.53 -12.68 -10.57
N ALA A 189 -19.37 -11.68 -10.37
CA ALA A 189 -20.31 -11.22 -11.40
C ALA A 189 -19.60 -10.44 -12.52
N GLN A 190 -18.32 -10.09 -12.34
CA GLN A 190 -17.56 -9.31 -13.30
C GLN A 190 -16.86 -10.19 -14.33
N SER A 191 -16.69 -9.64 -15.54
CA SER A 191 -15.87 -10.19 -16.61
C SER A 191 -14.90 -9.10 -17.06
N LEU A 192 -13.63 -9.46 -17.22
CA LEU A 192 -12.57 -8.60 -17.74
C LEU A 192 -11.90 -9.31 -18.92
N ASP A 193 -11.36 -8.52 -19.84
CA ASP A 193 -10.59 -8.96 -20.98
C ASP A 193 -9.16 -9.40 -20.60
N ASP A 194 -8.45 -10.04 -21.53
CA ASP A 194 -7.04 -10.39 -21.36
C ASP A 194 -6.18 -9.13 -21.13
N PRO A 195 -5.21 -9.14 -20.18
CA PRO A 195 -4.73 -10.27 -19.37
C PRO A 195 -5.38 -10.39 -17.97
N TRP A 196 -6.55 -9.79 -17.73
CA TRP A 196 -7.19 -9.67 -16.41
C TRP A 196 -8.36 -10.65 -16.16
N GLN A 197 -8.64 -11.54 -17.09
CA GLN A 197 -9.78 -12.46 -17.10
C GLN A 197 -9.92 -13.34 -15.83
N GLU A 198 -8.80 -13.65 -15.17
CA GLU A 198 -8.80 -14.47 -13.94
C GLU A 198 -8.90 -13.65 -12.64
N VAL A 199 -8.74 -12.31 -12.71
CA VAL A 199 -8.79 -11.43 -11.53
C VAL A 199 -10.11 -11.56 -10.76
N PRO A 200 -11.31 -11.51 -11.39
CA PRO A 200 -12.59 -11.69 -10.71
C PRO A 200 -12.67 -12.94 -9.82
N LYS A 201 -12.30 -14.09 -10.37
CA LYS A 201 -12.34 -15.38 -9.67
C LYS A 201 -11.31 -15.43 -8.54
N LEU A 202 -10.10 -14.93 -8.80
CA LEU A 202 -9.00 -14.92 -7.84
C LEU A 202 -9.30 -14.05 -6.62
N VAL A 203 -9.90 -12.87 -6.83
CA VAL A 203 -10.29 -11.94 -5.77
C VAL A 203 -11.38 -12.56 -4.91
N ALA A 204 -12.46 -13.04 -5.51
CA ALA A 204 -13.57 -13.63 -4.77
C ALA A 204 -13.17 -14.86 -3.96
N LYS A 205 -12.31 -15.72 -4.53
CA LYS A 205 -11.74 -16.87 -3.80
C LYS A 205 -10.96 -16.41 -2.56
N HIS A 206 -10.16 -15.35 -2.68
CA HIS A 206 -9.37 -14.86 -1.57
C HIS A 206 -10.24 -14.26 -0.46
N ILE A 207 -11.22 -13.44 -0.81
CA ILE A 207 -12.16 -12.84 0.15
C ILE A 207 -12.90 -13.94 0.93
N ARG A 208 -13.45 -14.94 0.24
CA ARG A 208 -14.14 -16.06 0.91
C ARG A 208 -13.25 -16.85 1.84
N ASN A 209 -11.99 -17.08 1.46
CA ASN A 209 -11.03 -17.76 2.33
C ASN A 209 -10.73 -16.94 3.58
N ALA A 210 -10.69 -15.61 3.49
CA ALA A 210 -10.51 -14.72 4.63
C ALA A 210 -11.75 -14.67 5.54
N CYS A 211 -12.96 -14.75 4.98
CA CYS A 211 -14.22 -14.78 5.74
C CYS A 211 -14.54 -16.16 6.34
N ALA A 212 -13.93 -17.24 5.87
CA ALA A 212 -14.20 -18.59 6.35
C ALA A 212 -13.73 -18.77 7.81
N PRO A 213 -14.50 -19.46 8.66
CA PRO A 213 -14.05 -19.79 10.01
C PRO A 213 -12.77 -20.63 9.95
N PRO A 214 -11.84 -20.48 10.93
CA PRO A 214 -10.61 -21.25 10.95
C PRO A 214 -10.95 -22.74 10.93
N ARG A 215 -10.36 -23.49 9.99
CA ARG A 215 -10.54 -24.94 9.90
C ARG A 215 -10.15 -25.55 11.24
N LYS A 216 -11.10 -26.22 11.91
CA LYS A 216 -10.81 -27.01 13.12
C LYS A 216 -9.73 -28.02 12.74
N VAL A 217 -8.54 -27.90 13.33
CA VAL A 217 -7.54 -28.97 13.29
C VAL A 217 -8.14 -30.12 14.07
N SER A 218 -8.49 -31.20 13.37
CA SER A 218 -8.95 -32.43 14.01
C SER A 218 -7.81 -32.96 14.87
N VAL A 219 -7.94 -32.82 16.19
CA VAL A 219 -7.08 -33.53 17.14
C VAL A 219 -7.42 -35.00 17.00
N SER A 220 -6.49 -35.80 16.46
CA SER A 220 -6.61 -37.25 16.44
C SER A 220 -6.86 -37.76 17.87
N PRO A 221 -7.82 -38.67 18.10
CA PRO A 221 -8.04 -39.22 19.42
C PRO A 221 -6.80 -39.99 19.87
N ALA A 222 -6.37 -39.72 21.10
CA ALA A 222 -5.26 -40.42 21.74
C ALA A 222 -5.53 -41.95 21.76
N PRO A 223 -4.50 -42.80 21.56
CA PRO A 223 -4.69 -44.24 21.61
C PRO A 223 -5.12 -44.67 23.02
N SER A 224 -6.16 -45.49 23.07
CA SER A 224 -6.74 -46.09 24.27
C SER A 224 -5.67 -46.81 25.10
N SER A 225 -5.52 -46.41 26.36
CA SER A 225 -4.70 -47.10 27.35
C SER A 225 -5.15 -48.55 27.50
N ILE A 226 -4.20 -49.46 27.30
CA ILE A 226 -4.34 -50.89 27.54
C ILE A 226 -4.49 -51.13 29.05
N GLU A 227 -5.54 -51.86 29.42
CA GLU A 227 -5.74 -52.39 30.77
C GLU A 227 -4.60 -53.37 31.11
N CYS A 228 -3.80 -53.05 32.12
CA CYS A 228 -2.96 -54.04 32.80
C CYS A 228 -3.68 -54.50 34.05
N SER A 229 -4.24 -55.70 33.94
CA SER A 229 -4.80 -56.49 35.04
C SER A 229 -3.71 -56.76 36.09
N ALA A 230 -3.99 -56.42 37.35
CA ALA A 230 -3.19 -56.85 38.49
C ALA A 230 -3.97 -57.90 39.30
N SER A 231 -3.35 -59.03 39.54
CA SER A 231 -3.66 -60.02 40.59
C SER A 231 -2.33 -60.73 40.91
N PRO A 232 -2.12 -61.25 42.13
CA PRO A 232 -3.07 -61.46 43.23
C PRO A 232 -2.91 -60.51 44.43
#